data_AF-A0A8T5KYS2-F1
#
_entry.id   AF-A0A8T5KYS2-F1
#
_cell.length_a   1.000
_cell.length_b   1.000
_cell.length_c   1.000
_cell.angle_alpha   90.00
_cell.angle_beta   90.00
_cell.angle_gamma   90.00
#
_symmetry.space_group_name_H-M   'P 1'
#
loop_
_entity.id
_entity.type
_entity.pdbx_description
1 polymer ?
#
loop_
_entity_poly.entity_id
_entity_poly.type
_entity_poly.pdbx_seq_one_letter_code
_entity_poly.pdbx_strand_id
1 'polypeptide(L)'
;MVFDWLILRVPGWNRRVRKIRRDWDRAREETLKKKGELRKILLKKLDLIEENIKLIEEQPLSRLNKRKIARGIEIDMEEIKTILEAKKDELSEQFSKTRGNNKKQSTFI
;
A
#
# COMPACT_ATOMS: atom_id res chain seq x y z
N MET A 1 -9.63 -37.33 6.63
CA MET A 1 -10.13 -35.94 6.57
C MET A 1 -9.52 -35.29 5.33
N VAL A 2 -10.28 -35.19 4.23
CA VAL A 2 -9.80 -34.66 2.94
C VAL A 2 -10.84 -33.65 2.47
N PHE A 3 -10.84 -32.47 3.10
CA PHE A 3 -11.75 -31.38 2.74
C PHE A 3 -10.99 -30.06 2.76
N ASP A 4 -9.87 -29.98 2.04
CA ASP A 4 -9.07 -28.75 2.01
C ASP A 4 -8.53 -28.34 0.63
N TRP A 5 -9.10 -28.89 -0.45
CA TRP A 5 -8.66 -28.54 -1.81
C TRP A 5 -9.75 -27.93 -2.71
N LEU A 6 -10.98 -27.76 -2.20
CA LEU A 6 -12.10 -27.28 -3.02
C LEU A 6 -12.51 -25.82 -2.79
N ILE A 7 -12.03 -25.15 -1.74
CA ILE A 7 -12.37 -23.73 -1.47
C ILE A 7 -11.71 -22.78 -2.50
N LEU A 8 -10.72 -23.26 -3.25
CA LEU A 8 -9.94 -22.50 -4.24
C LEU A 8 -10.58 -22.36 -5.62
N ARG A 9 -11.79 -22.89 -5.90
CA ARG A 9 -12.34 -22.89 -7.27
C ARG A 9 -13.52 -21.94 -7.47
N VAL A 10 -13.49 -20.74 -6.88
CA VAL A 10 -14.33 -19.63 -7.33
C VAL A 10 -13.51 -18.79 -8.33
N PRO A 11 -13.79 -18.85 -9.65
CA PRO A 11 -12.91 -18.29 -10.68
C PRO A 11 -12.71 -16.76 -10.59
N GLY A 12 -13.55 -16.03 -9.84
CA GLY A 12 -13.39 -14.59 -9.61
C GLY A 12 -12.66 -14.21 -8.31
N TRP A 13 -12.73 -15.04 -7.27
CA TRP A 13 -12.21 -14.68 -5.94
C TRP A 13 -10.69 -14.72 -5.92
N ASN A 14 -10.09 -15.77 -6.47
CA ASN A 14 -8.63 -15.89 -6.57
C ASN A 14 -8.01 -14.75 -7.39
N ARG A 15 -8.71 -14.29 -8.43
CA ARG A 15 -8.25 -13.16 -9.25
C ARG A 15 -8.22 -11.86 -8.44
N ARG A 16 -9.22 -11.64 -7.59
CA ARG A 16 -9.28 -10.46 -6.70
C ARG A 16 -8.20 -10.52 -5.64
N VAL A 17 -8.02 -11.65 -4.96
CA VAL A 17 -6.96 -11.84 -3.95
C VAL A 17 -5.57 -11.64 -4.57
N ARG A 18 -5.30 -12.23 -5.75
CA ARG A 18 -4.05 -12.01 -6.49
C ARG A 18 -3.83 -10.57 -6.93
N LYS A 19 -4.89 -9.78 -7.12
CA LYS A 19 -4.77 -8.36 -7.43
C LYS A 19 -4.37 -7.60 -6.17
N ILE A 20 -5.08 -7.84 -5.06
CA ILE A 20 -4.79 -7.25 -3.75
C ILE A 20 -3.33 -7.54 -3.34
N ARG A 21 -2.86 -8.79 -3.49
CA ARG A 21 -1.48 -9.17 -3.18
C ARG A 21 -0.45 -8.38 -3.98
N ARG A 22 -0.66 -8.27 -5.31
CA ARG A 22 0.23 -7.49 -6.18
C ARG A 22 0.22 -6.00 -5.87
N ASP A 23 -0.94 -5.45 -5.54
CA ASP A 23 -1.05 -4.03 -5.19
C ASP A 23 -0.36 -3.75 -3.84
N TRP A 24 -0.46 -4.68 -2.88
CA TRP A 24 0.25 -4.63 -1.61
C TRP A 24 1.77 -4.73 -1.79
N ASP A 25 2.26 -5.68 -2.60
CA ASP A 25 3.70 -5.82 -2.88
C ASP A 25 4.27 -4.53 -3.47
N ARG A 26 3.57 -3.91 -4.43
CA ARG A 26 3.95 -2.62 -5.02
C ARG A 26 3.99 -1.50 -3.99
N ALA A 27 2.94 -1.35 -3.18
CA ALA A 27 2.89 -0.32 -2.14
C ALA A 27 4.01 -0.52 -1.11
N ARG A 28 4.34 -1.76 -0.78
CA ARG A 28 5.45 -2.10 0.12
C ARG A 28 6.80 -1.69 -0.46
N GLU A 29 7.07 -2.00 -1.72
CA GLU A 29 8.28 -1.55 -2.41
C GLU A 29 8.40 -0.02 -2.44
N GLU A 30 7.31 0.68 -2.75
CA GLU A 30 7.28 2.15 -2.75
C GLU A 30 7.54 2.72 -1.35
N THR A 31 6.96 2.09 -0.33
CA THR A 31 7.14 2.50 1.07
C THR A 31 8.58 2.27 1.55
N LEU A 32 9.21 1.17 1.14
CA LEU A 32 10.61 0.86 1.48
C LEU A 32 11.60 1.87 0.88
N LYS A 33 11.27 2.48 -0.26
CA LYS A 33 12.07 3.56 -0.86
C LYS A 33 11.99 4.88 -0.08
N LYS A 34 10.99 5.05 0.79
CA LYS A 34 10.85 6.23 1.65
C LYS A 34 11.77 6.12 2.88
N LYS A 35 12.14 7.27 3.46
CA LYS A 35 12.99 7.36 4.67
C LYS A 35 12.23 8.08 5.79
N GLY A 36 12.67 7.87 7.04
CA GLY A 36 12.15 8.57 8.22
C GLY A 36 10.93 7.90 8.86
N GLU A 37 10.24 8.65 9.73
CA GLU A 37 9.10 8.16 10.53
C GLU A 37 7.90 7.71 9.69
N LEU A 38 7.71 8.34 8.53
CA LEU A 38 6.68 7.96 7.56
C LEU A 38 6.81 6.51 7.12
N ARG A 39 8.03 6.03 6.88
CA ARG A 39 8.26 4.63 6.53
C ARG A 39 7.74 3.71 7.63
N LYS A 40 7.99 4.04 8.90
CA LYS A 40 7.55 3.21 10.04
C LYS A 40 6.03 3.16 10.15
N ILE A 41 5.37 4.30 10.00
CA ILE A 41 3.90 4.40 10.07
C ILE A 41 3.25 3.62 8.91
N LEU A 42 3.74 3.82 7.69
CA LEU A 42 3.21 3.15 6.50
C LEU A 42 3.46 1.64 6.53
N LEU A 43 4.65 1.20 6.96
CA LEU A 43 4.93 -0.23 7.12
C LEU A 43 4.00 -0.86 8.16
N LYS A 44 3.76 -0.21 9.30
CA LYS A 44 2.82 -0.73 10.31
C LYS A 44 1.40 -0.87 9.76
N LYS A 45 0.94 0.09 8.95
CA LYS A 45 -0.35 -0.03 8.26
C LYS A 45 -0.34 -1.18 7.23
N LEU A 46 0.74 -1.34 6.46
CA LEU A 46 0.88 -2.44 5.51
C LEU A 46 0.90 -3.82 6.19
N ASP A 47 1.50 -3.93 7.38
CA ASP A 47 1.53 -5.17 8.15
C ASP A 47 0.11 -5.59 8.59
N LEU A 48 -0.72 -4.63 9.05
CA LEU A 48 -2.14 -4.90 9.36
C LEU A 48 -2.94 -5.34 8.13
N ILE A 49 -2.66 -4.76 6.96
CA ILE A 49 -3.27 -5.18 5.70
C ILE A 49 -2.82 -6.61 5.35
N GLU A 50 -1.56 -6.97 5.60
CA GLU A 50 -1.06 -8.32 5.38
C GLU A 50 -1.80 -9.36 6.22
N GLU A 51 -2.07 -9.06 7.51
CA GLU A 51 -2.86 -9.93 8.39
C GLU A 51 -4.27 -10.15 7.83
N ASN A 52 -4.92 -9.10 7.34
CA ASN A 52 -6.24 -9.19 6.72
C ASN A 52 -6.24 -10.00 5.41
N ILE A 53 -5.16 -9.92 4.62
CA ILE A 53 -4.98 -10.74 3.41
C ILE A 53 -4.83 -12.22 3.80
N LYS A 54 -3.98 -12.53 4.79
CA LYS A 54 -3.80 -13.90 5.30
C LYS A 54 -5.10 -14.49 5.83
N LEU A 55 -5.89 -13.69 6.57
CA LEU A 55 -7.22 -14.08 7.03
C LEU A 55 -8.14 -14.50 5.87
N ILE A 56 -8.11 -13.79 4.74
CA ILE A 56 -8.92 -14.14 3.56
C ILE A 56 -8.40 -15.42 2.87
N GLU A 57 -7.08 -15.60 2.82
CA GLU A 57 -6.40 -16.69 2.13
C GLU A 57 -6.52 -18.01 2.89
N GLU A 58 -6.28 -17.98 4.20
CA GLU A 58 -6.10 -19.18 5.03
C GLU A 58 -7.40 -19.62 5.72
N GLN A 59 -8.29 -18.70 6.06
CA GLN A 59 -9.48 -19.05 6.84
C GLN A 59 -10.69 -19.44 5.96
N PRO A 60 -11.48 -20.46 6.37
CA PRO A 60 -12.72 -20.83 5.72
C PRO A 60 -13.84 -19.83 6.05
N LEU A 61 -13.71 -18.60 5.57
CA LEU A 61 -14.69 -17.52 5.79
C LEU A 61 -15.86 -17.61 4.80
N SER A 62 -17.05 -17.23 5.27
CA SER A 62 -18.22 -17.02 4.42
C SER A 62 -17.95 -15.98 3.32
N ARG A 63 -18.57 -16.16 2.15
CA ARG A 63 -18.40 -15.28 0.98
C ARG A 63 -18.68 -13.80 1.30
N LEU A 64 -19.63 -13.51 2.19
CA LEU A 64 -19.96 -12.15 2.60
C LEU A 64 -18.85 -11.54 3.46
N ASN A 65 -18.33 -12.29 4.43
CA ASN A 65 -17.23 -11.85 5.29
C ASN A 65 -15.97 -11.60 4.46
N LYS A 66 -15.65 -12.53 3.55
CA LYS A 66 -14.58 -12.38 2.57
C LYS A 66 -14.69 -11.06 1.79
N ARG A 67 -15.87 -10.75 1.24
CA ARG A 67 -16.12 -9.48 0.53
C ARG A 67 -15.98 -8.25 1.42
N LYS A 68 -16.44 -8.32 2.67
CA LYS A 68 -16.35 -7.21 3.64
C LYS A 68 -14.89 -6.89 3.96
N ILE A 69 -14.08 -7.90 4.25
CA ILE A 69 -12.65 -7.74 4.54
C ILE A 69 -11.92 -7.24 3.27
N ALA A 70 -12.22 -7.80 2.10
CA ALA A 70 -11.59 -7.36 0.85
C ALA A 70 -11.89 -5.88 0.53
N ARG A 71 -13.10 -5.39 0.81
CA ARG A 71 -13.41 -3.96 0.68
C ARG A 71 -12.63 -3.12 1.70
N GLY A 72 -12.50 -3.58 2.94
CA GLY A 72 -11.68 -2.92 3.95
C GLY A 72 -10.23 -2.77 3.49
N ILE A 73 -9.62 -3.86 3.00
CA ILE A 73 -8.28 -3.85 2.44
C ILE A 73 -8.15 -2.86 1.27
N GLU A 74 -9.13 -2.82 0.36
CA GLU A 74 -9.12 -1.88 -0.76
C GLU A 74 -9.11 -0.42 -0.30
N ILE A 75 -9.92 -0.08 0.71
CA ILE A 75 -9.95 1.27 1.31
C ILE A 75 -8.62 1.60 1.99
N ASP A 76 -8.09 0.70 2.81
CA ASP A 76 -6.82 0.91 3.52
C ASP A 76 -5.66 1.10 2.53
N MET A 77 -5.68 0.38 1.40
CA MET A 77 -4.71 0.53 0.33
C MET A 77 -4.84 1.87 -0.42
N GLU A 78 -6.06 2.38 -0.60
CA GLU A 78 -6.29 3.73 -1.16
C GLU A 78 -5.78 4.82 -0.21
N GLU A 79 -5.99 4.68 1.10
CA GLU A 79 -5.43 5.60 2.09
C GLU A 79 -3.90 5.64 2.01
N ILE A 80 -3.24 4.47 1.95
CA ILE A 80 -1.78 4.39 1.84
C ILE A 80 -1.29 5.05 0.56
N LYS A 81 -1.95 4.83 -0.58
CA LYS A 81 -1.62 5.49 -1.84
C LYS A 81 -1.78 7.00 -1.74
N THR A 82 -2.86 7.48 -1.14
CA THR A 82 -3.11 8.91 -0.94
C THR A 82 -2.01 9.55 -0.08
N ILE A 83 -1.59 8.88 1.00
CA ILE A 83 -0.49 9.34 1.85
C ILE A 83 0.84 9.35 1.06
N LEU A 84 1.07 8.34 0.22
CA LEU A 84 2.27 8.25 -0.62
C LEU A 84 2.31 9.33 -1.71
N GLU A 85 1.16 9.70 -2.28
CA GLU A 85 0.99 10.74 -3.30
C GLU A 85 1.03 12.14 -2.72
N ALA A 86 0.20 12.47 -1.72
CA ALA A 86 0.13 13.80 -1.12
C ALA A 86 1.51 14.27 -0.59
N LYS A 87 2.31 13.35 -0.04
CA LYS A 87 3.66 13.67 0.43
C LYS A 87 4.73 13.66 -0.67
N LYS A 88 4.43 13.13 -1.85
CA LYS A 88 5.29 13.28 -3.04
C LYS A 88 5.27 14.74 -3.51
N ASP A 89 4.11 15.39 -3.40
CA ASP A 89 3.93 16.78 -3.79
C ASP A 89 4.64 17.74 -2.83
N GLU A 90 4.52 17.53 -1.51
CA GLU A 90 5.27 18.29 -0.48
C GLU A 90 6.80 18.19 -0.66
N LEU A 91 7.31 17.02 -1.05
CA LEU A 91 8.74 16.84 -1.37
C LEU A 91 9.12 17.55 -2.67
N SER A 92 8.27 17.51 -3.71
CA SER A 92 8.54 18.16 -4.98
C SER A 92 8.62 19.69 -4.86
N GLU A 93 7.81 20.29 -3.99
CA GLU A 93 7.86 21.73 -3.68
C GLU A 93 9.12 22.14 -2.91
N GLN A 94 9.67 21.27 -2.05
CA GLN A 94 10.96 21.53 -1.39
C GLN A 94 12.14 21.50 -2.37
N PHE A 95 12.10 20.63 -3.37
CA PHE A 95 13.14 20.55 -4.41
C PHE A 95 13.04 21.68 -5.45
N SER A 96 11.85 22.23 -5.72
CA SER A 96 11.69 23.39 -6.62
C SER A 96 12.17 24.70 -5.96
N LYS A 97 11.91 24.90 -4.66
CA LYS A 97 12.41 26.06 -3.90
C LYS A 97 13.94 26.09 -3.75
N THR A 98 14.58 24.94 -3.57
CA THR A 98 16.04 24.86 -3.39
C THR A 98 16.83 25.18 -4.66
N ARG A 99 16.30 24.91 -5.86
CA ARG A 99 16.95 25.30 -7.13
C ARG A 99 16.82 26.79 -7.48
N GLY A 100 15.87 27.51 -6.87
CA GLY A 100 15.67 28.94 -7.12
C GLY A 100 16.64 29.88 -6.37
N ASN A 101 17.24 29.42 -5.26
CA ASN A 101 18.05 30.29 -4.39
C ASN A 101 19.53 30.41 -4.78
N ASN A 102 20.08 29.48 -5.58
CA ASN A 102 21.51 29.48 -5.92
C ASN A 102 21.92 30.45 -7.05
N LYS A 103 20.99 31.24 -7.61
CA LYS A 103 21.31 32.22 -8.66
C LYS A 103 21.60 33.64 -8.15
N LYS A 104 21.50 33.91 -6.84
CA LYS A 104 21.60 35.28 -6.29
C LYS A 104 22.87 35.61 -5.49
N GLN A 105 23.85 34.70 -5.40
CA GLN A 105 25.07 34.94 -4.60
C GLN A 105 26.37 35.05 -5.43
N SER A 106 26.28 35.21 -6.75
CA SER A 106 27.45 35.33 -7.62
C SER A 106 27.44 36.61 -8.44
N THR A 107 27.43 37.78 -7.79
CA THR A 107 27.95 39.04 -8.34
C THR A 107 28.16 40.03 -7.20
N PHE A 108 29.26 40.79 -7.28
CA PHE A 108 29.79 41.78 -6.34
C PHE A 108 30.83 41.27 -5.35
N ILE A 109 32.02 40.99 -5.90
CA ILE A 109 33.29 41.49 -5.34
C ILE A 109 33.63 42.74 -6.13
#